data_AF-A0A382R1Z7-F1
#
_entry.id   AF-A0A382R1Z7-F1
#
_cell.length_a   1.000
_cell.length_b   1.000
_cell.length_c   1.000
_cell.angle_alpha   90.00
_cell.angle_beta   90.00
_cell.angle_gamma   90.00
#
_symmetry.space_group_name_H-M   'P 1'
#
loop_
_entity.id
_entity.type
_entity.pdbx_description
1 polymer ?
#
loop_
_entity_poly.entity_id
_entity_poly.type
_entity_poly.pdbx_seq_one_letter_code
_entity_poly.pdbx_strand_id
1 'polypeptide(L)' 'MPVCTIKFRKRINTITNSWTSYILIGICIQNFIWAGVSGKIYGRVTDRDNGDPLPGVNVVVVGTSQGSATDLEG' A
#
# COMPACT_ATOMS: atom_id res chain seq x y z
N MET A 1 41.89 10.76 -38.13
CA MET A 1 40.92 11.78 -37.67
C MET A 1 39.67 11.08 -37.11
N PRO A 2 39.50 10.87 -35.78
CA PRO A 2 38.29 10.25 -35.23
C PRO A 2 37.61 11.07 -34.10
N VAL A 3 37.73 12.40 -34.10
CA VAL A 3 37.14 13.23 -33.02
C VAL A 3 35.61 13.39 -33.12
N CYS A 4 35.03 13.24 -34.32
CA CYS A 4 33.59 13.42 -34.55
C CYS A 4 32.74 12.25 -34.00
N THR A 5 33.21 11.01 -34.11
CA THR A 5 32.44 9.80 -33.73
C THR A 5 32.29 9.63 -32.21
N ILE A 6 33.32 10.01 -31.44
CA ILE A 6 33.34 9.87 -29.97
C ILE A 6 32.37 10.86 -29.31
N LYS A 7 32.27 12.09 -29.85
CA LYS A 7 31.40 13.15 -29.30
C LYS A 7 29.90 12.83 -29.50
N PHE A 8 29.55 12.24 -30.65
CA PHE A 8 28.17 11.84 -30.95
C PHE A 8 27.71 10.68 -30.05
N ARG A 9 28.56 9.66 -29.86
CA ARG A 9 28.26 8.53 -28.96
C ARG A 9 28.07 8.95 -27.50
N LYS A 10 28.86 9.93 -27.02
CA LYS A 10 28.71 10.45 -25.65
C LYS A 10 27.38 11.19 -25.44
N ARG A 11 26.92 11.96 -26.43
CA ARG A 11 25.65 12.71 -26.39
C ARG A 11 24.43 11.80 -26.41
N ILE A 12 24.48 10.70 -27.17
CA ILE A 12 23.42 9.67 -27.18
C ILE A 12 23.30 9.02 -25.80
N ASN A 13 24.41 8.63 -25.17
CA ASN A 13 24.38 8.01 -23.83
C ASN A 13 23.90 8.96 -22.73
N THR A 14 24.20 10.27 -22.81
CA THR A 14 23.67 11.24 -21.83
C THR A 14 22.16 11.41 -21.96
N ILE A 15 21.61 11.33 -23.17
CA ILE A 15 20.17 11.41 -23.41
C ILE A 15 19.49 10.11 -22.94
N THR A 16 19.99 8.92 -23.30
CA THR A 16 19.42 7.65 -22.82
C THR A 16 19.53 7.48 -21.30
N ASN A 17 20.62 7.94 -20.66
CA ASN A 17 20.77 7.92 -19.21
C ASN A 17 19.79 8.87 -18.50
N SER A 18 19.48 10.03 -19.10
CA SER A 18 18.52 10.97 -18.52
C SER A 18 17.08 10.42 -18.57
N TRP A 19 16.71 9.67 -19.61
CA TRP A 19 15.36 9.15 -19.79
C TRP A 19 15.12 7.86 -19.00
N THR A 20 16.15 7.03 -18.87
CA THR A 20 16.10 5.81 -18.03
C THR A 20 15.87 6.13 -16.55
N SER A 21 16.42 7.23 -16.03
CA SER A 21 16.15 7.67 -14.66
C SER A 21 14.69 8.03 -14.42
N TYR A 22 14.03 8.73 -15.36
CA TYR A 22 12.61 9.07 -15.24
C TYR A 22 11.69 7.84 -15.29
N ILE A 23 12.02 6.85 -16.11
CA ILE A 23 11.28 5.57 -16.20
C ILE A 23 11.42 4.76 -14.90
N LEU A 24 12.62 4.71 -14.31
CA LEU A 24 12.86 4.04 -13.03
C LEU A 24 12.06 4.68 -11.88
N ILE A 25 11.98 6.01 -11.84
CA ILE A 25 11.19 6.74 -10.84
C ILE A 25 9.69 6.42 -10.98
N GLY A 26 9.16 6.37 -12.21
CA GLY A 26 7.76 5.98 -12.45
C GLY A 26 7.43 4.55 -11.98
N ILE A 27 8.36 3.62 -12.15
CA ILE A 27 8.23 2.21 -11.69
C ILE A 27 8.25 2.12 -10.16
N CYS A 28 9.00 2.96 -9.45
CA CYS A 28 9.03 2.90 -7.98
C CYS A 28 7.71 3.35 -7.33
N ILE A 29 6.97 4.28 -7.97
CA ILE A 29 5.76 4.90 -7.42
C ILE A 29 4.56 3.93 -7.40
N GLN A 30 4.56 2.86 -8.21
CA GLN A 30 3.43 1.92 -8.28
C GLN A 30 3.20 1.13 -6.98
N ASN A 31 4.22 0.97 -6.13
CA ASN A 31 4.09 0.25 -4.86
C ASN A 31 3.30 1.02 -3.79
N PHE A 32 3.07 2.33 -4.00
CA PHE A 32 2.29 3.15 -3.06
C PHE A 32 0.78 3.08 -3.27
N ILE A 33 0.32 2.43 -4.35
CA ILE A 33 -1.10 2.23 -4.61
C ILE A 33 -1.54 0.91 -3.97
N TRP A 34 -1.42 0.82 -2.64
CA TRP A 34 -2.16 -0.18 -1.88
C TRP A 34 -3.62 0.25 -1.89
N ALA A 35 -4.40 -0.42 -2.74
CA ALA A 35 -5.85 -0.26 -2.81
C ALA A 35 -6.44 -0.53 -1.41
N GLY A 36 -6.82 0.54 -0.72
CA GLY A 36 -7.56 0.48 0.52
C GLY A 36 -8.94 -0.14 0.28
N VAL A 37 -9.33 -0.99 1.24
CA VAL A 37 -10.64 -1.63 1.42
C VAL A 37 -10.87 -2.93 0.63
N SER A 38 -10.01 -3.95 0.83
CA SER A 38 -10.46 -5.33 0.61
C SER A 38 -10.83 -5.97 1.96
N GLY A 39 -12.14 -6.17 2.17
CA GLY A 39 -12.71 -6.94 3.29
C GLY A 39 -13.03 -6.15 4.55
N LYS A 40 -14.19 -5.45 4.60
CA LYS A 40 -14.72 -4.93 5.87
C LYS A 40 -15.38 -6.08 6.65
N ILE A 41 -14.87 -6.39 7.83
CA ILE A 41 -15.48 -7.35 8.76
C ILE A 41 -16.47 -6.57 9.64
N TYR A 42 -17.75 -6.95 9.59
CA TYR A 42 -18.80 -6.38 10.44
C TYR A 42 -19.50 -7.50 11.22
N GLY A 43 -19.88 -7.22 12.45
CA GLY A 43 -20.53 -8.15 13.36
C GLY A 43 -21.00 -7.42 14.60
N ARG A 44 -21.70 -8.14 15.49
CA ARG A 44 -22.11 -7.65 16.81
C ARG A 44 -21.66 -8.64 17.87
N VAL A 45 -21.16 -8.16 19.00
CA VAL A 45 -20.77 -8.94 20.16
C VAL A 45 -21.88 -8.83 21.20
N THR A 46 -22.54 -9.95 21.47
CA THR A 46 -23.63 -10.04 22.45
C THR A 46 -23.29 -11.03 23.56
N ASP A 47 -23.83 -10.79 24.75
CA ASP A 47 -23.81 -11.77 25.83
C ASP A 47 -24.64 -13.02 25.44
N ARG A 48 -24.22 -14.18 25.93
CA ARG A 48 -24.87 -15.46 25.63
C ARG A 48 -26.17 -15.66 26.39
N ASP A 49 -26.25 -15.17 27.62
CA ASP A 49 -27.33 -15.52 28.54
C ASP A 49 -28.56 -14.61 28.34
N ASN A 50 -28.32 -13.35 28.02
CA ASN A 50 -29.34 -12.29 27.90
C ASN A 50 -29.42 -11.65 26.51
N GLY A 51 -28.42 -11.85 25.64
CA GLY A 51 -28.41 -11.28 24.28
C GLY A 51 -28.10 -9.79 24.23
N ASP A 52 -27.72 -9.19 25.36
CA ASP A 52 -27.38 -7.78 25.45
C ASP A 52 -26.06 -7.47 24.72
N PRO A 53 -25.94 -6.32 24.04
CA PRO A 53 -24.69 -5.93 23.39
C PRO A 53 -23.60 -5.63 24.41
N LEU A 54 -22.37 -6.03 24.10
CA LEU A 54 -21.20 -5.84 24.97
C LEU A 54 -20.30 -4.71 24.42
N PRO A 55 -20.46 -3.47 24.91
CA PRO A 55 -19.63 -2.34 24.48
C PRO A 55 -18.22 -2.39 25.04
N GLY A 56 -17.24 -1.90 24.28
CA GLY A 56 -15.85 -1.77 24.72
C GLY A 56 -15.06 -3.09 24.75
N VAL A 57 -15.57 -4.15 24.12
CA VAL A 57 -14.84 -5.41 23.94
C VAL A 57 -13.83 -5.27 22.81
N ASN A 58 -12.60 -5.75 23.03
CA ASN A 58 -11.55 -5.76 22.02
C ASN A 58 -11.69 -6.97 21.11
N VAL A 59 -11.91 -6.74 19.81
CA VAL A 59 -12.00 -7.76 18.78
C VAL A 59 -10.71 -7.75 17.97
N VAL A 60 -10.02 -8.89 17.90
CA VAL A 60 -8.74 -9.03 17.17
C VAL A 60 -8.88 -10.13 16.12
N VAL A 61 -8.44 -9.84 14.90
CA VAL A 61 -8.43 -10.83 13.82
C VAL A 61 -7.16 -11.67 13.95
N VAL A 62 -7.33 -12.93 14.34
CA VAL A 62 -6.23 -13.87 14.57
C VAL A 62 -5.32 -13.95 13.34
N GLY A 63 -4.01 -13.83 13.56
CA GLY A 63 -3.00 -13.86 12.49
C GLY A 63 -2.77 -12.52 11.78
N THR A 64 -3.46 -11.45 12.19
CA THR A 64 -3.21 -10.09 11.70
C THR A 64 -2.97 -9.13 12.85
N SER A 65 -2.42 -7.95 12.56
CA SER A 65 -2.34 -6.83 13.51
C SER A 65 -3.60 -5.96 13.52
N GLN A 66 -4.70 -6.45 12.93
CA GLN A 66 -5.96 -5.71 12.81
C GLN A 66 -6.92 -6.09 13.96
N GLY A 67 -7.58 -5.07 14.50
CA GLY A 67 -8.60 -5.22 15.53
C GLY A 67 -9.44 -3.96 15.67
N SER A 68 -10.55 -4.06 16.40
CA SER A 68 -11.47 -2.96 16.69
C SER A 68 -12.10 -3.15 18.07
N ALA A 69 -12.47 -2.05 18.73
CA ALA A 69 -13.36 -2.08 19.88
C ALA A 69 -14.82 -2.04 19.41
N THR A 70 -15.72 -2.72 20.13
CA THR A 70 -17.18 -2.65 19.94
C THR A 70 -17.75 -1.33 20.44
N ASP A 71 -18.83 -0.87 19.81
CA ASP A 71 -19.51 0.38 20.18
C ASP A 71 -20.64 0.13 21.20
N LEU A 72 -21.47 1.14 21.51
CA LEU A 72 -22.59 1.00 22.45
C LEU A 72 -23.62 -0.05 22.04
N GLU A 73 -23.67 -0.38 20.75
CA GLU A 73 -24.54 -1.38 20.16
C GLU A 73 -23.86 -2.76 20.10
N GLY A 74 -22.62 -2.90 20.57
CA GLY A 74 -21.84 -4.15 20.53
C GLY A 74 -21.06 -4.30 19.24
#